data_AF-A0A537N2C6-F1
#
_entry.id   AF-A0A537N2C6-F1
#
_cell.length_a   1.000
_cell.length_b   1.000
_cell.length_c   1.000
_cell.angle_alpha   90.00
_cell.angle_beta   90.00
_cell.angle_gamma   90.00
#
_symmetry.space_group_name_H-M   'P 1'
#
loop_
_entity.id
_entity.type
_entity.pdbx_description
1 polymer ?
#
loop_
_entity_poly.entity_id
_entity_poly.type
_entity_poly.pdbx_seq_one_letter_code
_entity_poly.pdbx_strand_id
1 'polypeptide(L)'
;ADGIFFPWGSMFLFGLDKVTKYSMDVPLFTAVFTYSMNKTKYDAMSPAQKKVIDEHCTTDWAVKVASPFADFEKAGRAKMLAASGHEVYPLTPDQLQAWKAV
;
A
#
# COMPACT_ATOMS: atom_id res chain seq x y z
N ALA A 1 -1.97 -20.75 -1.49
CA ALA A 1 -1.19 -20.11 -0.42
C ALA A 1 -2.14 -19.79 0.72
N ASP A 2 -1.70 -19.91 1.96
CA ASP A 2 -2.57 -19.85 3.15
C ASP A 2 -2.62 -18.46 3.80
N GLY A 3 -1.78 -17.52 3.34
CA GLY A 3 -1.74 -16.15 3.85
C GLY A 3 -0.95 -15.23 2.93
N ILE A 4 -1.12 -13.91 3.13
CA ILE A 4 -0.46 -12.83 2.39
C ILE A 4 -0.21 -11.63 3.32
N PHE A 5 0.79 -10.81 2.99
CA PHE A 5 0.89 -9.45 3.51
C PHE A 5 0.23 -8.51 2.51
N PHE A 6 -0.77 -7.75 2.95
CA PHE A 6 -1.55 -6.94 2.02
C PHE A 6 -2.19 -5.71 2.67
N PRO A 7 -2.31 -4.58 1.96
CA PRO A 7 -2.99 -3.37 2.44
C PRO A 7 -4.51 -3.56 2.60
N TRP A 8 -5.12 -2.86 3.57
CA TRP A 8 -6.51 -3.09 3.99
C TRP A 8 -7.58 -2.73 2.96
N GLY A 9 -7.46 -1.58 2.28
CA GLY A 9 -8.41 -1.15 1.25
C GLY A 9 -8.36 -2.10 0.06
N SER A 10 -7.15 -2.51 -0.31
CA SER A 10 -6.90 -3.47 -1.37
C SER A 10 -7.52 -4.86 -1.12
N MET A 11 -7.68 -5.28 0.14
CA MET A 11 -8.39 -6.54 0.47
C MET A 11 -9.79 -6.58 -0.16
N PHE A 12 -10.51 -5.46 -0.14
CA PHE A 12 -11.83 -5.37 -0.75
C PHE A 12 -11.76 -5.07 -2.25
N LEU A 13 -10.82 -4.23 -2.68
CA LEU A 13 -10.66 -3.87 -4.10
C LEU A 13 -10.47 -5.10 -4.98
N PHE A 14 -9.66 -6.06 -4.52
CA PHE A 14 -9.35 -7.29 -5.23
C PHE A 14 -10.20 -8.48 -4.79
N GLY A 15 -11.16 -8.29 -3.88
CA GLY A 15 -12.09 -9.33 -3.43
C GLY A 15 -11.46 -10.42 -2.56
N LEU A 16 -10.33 -10.12 -1.91
CA LEU A 16 -9.62 -11.05 -1.03
C LEU A 16 -10.34 -11.26 0.31
N ASP A 17 -11.18 -10.31 0.71
CA ASP A 17 -12.13 -10.46 1.82
C ASP A 17 -12.98 -11.74 1.67
N LYS A 18 -13.36 -12.11 0.45
CA LYS A 18 -14.22 -13.29 0.22
C LYS A 18 -13.54 -14.63 0.48
N VAL A 19 -12.20 -14.64 0.54
CA VAL A 19 -11.38 -15.86 0.66
C VAL A 19 -10.45 -15.83 1.86
N THR A 20 -10.54 -14.80 2.70
CA THR A 20 -9.75 -14.66 3.92
C THR A 20 -10.66 -14.39 5.11
N LYS A 21 -10.34 -14.99 6.25
CA LYS A 21 -11.17 -14.89 7.47
C LYS A 21 -10.48 -14.14 8.60
N TYR A 22 -9.16 -14.28 8.70
CA TYR A 22 -8.35 -13.77 9.80
C TYR A 22 -7.42 -12.66 9.29
N SER A 23 -7.27 -11.60 10.07
CA SER A 23 -6.39 -10.48 9.73
C SER A 23 -5.66 -9.96 10.97
N MET A 24 -4.34 -9.94 10.89
CA MET A 24 -3.49 -9.36 11.92
C MET A 24 -3.48 -7.84 11.82
N ASP A 25 -3.89 -7.16 12.88
CA ASP A 25 -3.89 -5.72 12.96
C ASP A 25 -2.56 -5.16 13.47
N VAL A 26 -1.53 -5.32 12.64
CA VAL A 26 -0.16 -4.91 12.96
C VAL A 26 0.53 -4.36 11.70
N PRO A 27 1.24 -3.22 11.80
CA PRO A 27 1.92 -2.61 10.66
C PRO A 27 3.24 -3.33 10.33
N LEU A 28 3.16 -4.57 9.84
CA LEU A 28 4.34 -5.39 9.52
C LEU A 28 4.91 -5.15 8.11
N PHE A 29 4.15 -4.49 7.23
CA PHE A 29 4.47 -4.37 5.81
C PHE A 29 4.07 -3.00 5.25
N THR A 30 4.82 -2.54 4.25
CA THR A 30 4.42 -1.44 3.38
C THR A 30 4.76 -1.81 1.93
N ALA A 31 3.86 -1.47 1.00
CA ALA A 31 4.11 -1.62 -0.42
C ALA A 31 4.85 -0.39 -0.95
N VAL A 32 5.93 -0.61 -1.70
CA VAL A 32 6.69 0.45 -2.37
C VAL A 32 6.39 0.40 -3.86
N PHE A 33 6.01 1.55 -4.42
CA PHE A 33 5.74 1.71 -5.84
C PHE A 33 6.72 2.72 -6.44
N THR A 34 7.12 2.48 -7.69
CA THR A 34 7.96 3.42 -8.45
C THR A 34 7.24 3.85 -9.72
N TYR A 35 7.24 5.16 -9.99
CA TYR A 35 6.91 5.68 -11.30
C TYR A 35 8.18 5.72 -12.13
N SER A 36 8.32 4.75 -13.03
CA SER A 36 9.52 4.58 -13.84
C SER A 36 9.25 5.02 -15.28
N MET A 37 10.21 5.72 -15.89
CA MET A 37 10.15 6.12 -17.29
C MET A 37 11.30 5.48 -18.07
N ASN A 38 11.01 5.03 -19.30
CA ASN A 38 12.05 4.54 -20.20
C ASN A 38 13.04 5.67 -20.52
N LYS A 39 14.33 5.42 -20.30
CA LYS A 39 15.38 6.42 -20.48
C LYS A 39 15.46 6.97 -21.91
N THR A 40 15.46 6.10 -22.92
CA THR A 40 15.52 6.53 -24.33
C THR A 40 14.33 7.43 -24.69
N LYS A 41 13.14 7.13 -24.18
CA LYS A 41 11.95 7.97 -24.41
C LYS A 41 12.05 9.30 -23.72
N TYR A 42 12.51 9.35 -22.47
CA TYR A 42 12.77 10.60 -21.76
C TYR A 42 13.82 11.45 -22.52
N ASP A 43 14.94 10.85 -22.92
CA ASP A 43 16.04 11.57 -23.58
C ASP A 43 15.62 12.18 -24.93
N ALA A 44 14.70 11.54 -25.65
CA ALA A 44 14.14 12.00 -26.93
C ALA A 44 13.05 13.10 -26.80
N MET A 45 12.62 13.46 -25.58
CA MET A 45 11.63 14.51 -25.36
C MET A 45 12.18 15.91 -25.68
N SER A 46 11.29 16.82 -26.09
CA SER A 46 11.62 18.23 -26.22
C SER A 46 12.00 18.85 -24.86
N PRO A 47 12.73 19.97 -24.82
CA PRO A 47 13.05 20.66 -23.58
C PRO A 47 11.79 21.01 -22.75
N ALA A 48 10.71 21.41 -23.40
CA ALA A 48 9.45 21.74 -22.73
C ALA A 48 8.80 20.50 -22.09
N GLN A 49 8.85 19.34 -22.76
CA GLN A 49 8.31 18.09 -22.23
C GLN A 49 9.15 17.58 -21.04
N LYS A 50 10.49 17.61 -21.14
CA LYS A 50 11.37 17.24 -20.02
C LYS A 50 11.11 18.09 -18.81
N LYS A 51 11.00 19.41 -18.99
CA LYS A 51 10.68 20.35 -17.91
C LYS A 51 9.42 19.94 -17.14
N VAL A 52 8.33 19.59 -17.84
CA VAL A 52 7.10 19.14 -17.18
C VAL A 52 7.34 17.86 -16.37
N ILE A 53 8.03 16.86 -16.93
CA ILE A 53 8.34 15.63 -16.21
C ILE A 53 9.21 15.91 -14.97
N ASP A 54 10.27 16.70 -15.12
CA ASP A 54 11.20 17.00 -14.03
C ASP A 54 10.53 17.79 -12.89
N GLU A 55 9.60 18.70 -13.23
CA GLU A 55 8.78 19.43 -12.25
C GLU A 55 7.79 18.52 -11.50
N HIS A 56 7.50 17.32 -12.02
CA HIS A 56 6.51 16.38 -11.47
C HIS A 56 7.09 15.04 -11.00
N CYS A 57 8.38 14.78 -11.26
CA CYS A 57 9.10 13.60 -10.82
C CYS A 57 9.90 13.91 -9.53
N THR A 58 9.20 14.43 -8.52
CA THR A 58 9.79 14.87 -7.24
C THR A 58 9.14 14.16 -6.06
N THR A 59 9.77 14.24 -4.88
CA THR A 59 9.21 13.69 -3.64
C THR A 59 7.86 14.29 -3.29
N ASP A 60 7.68 15.60 -3.47
CA ASP A 60 6.41 16.28 -3.18
C ASP A 60 5.28 15.76 -4.07
N TRP A 61 5.56 15.55 -5.35
CA TRP A 61 4.61 14.94 -6.28
C TRP A 61 4.35 13.47 -5.96
N ALA A 62 5.37 12.70 -5.54
CA ALA A 62 5.18 11.33 -5.08
C ALA A 62 4.22 11.26 -3.89
N VAL A 63 4.36 12.16 -2.90
CA VAL A 63 3.41 12.27 -1.77
C VAL A 63 2.02 12.64 -2.28
N LYS A 64 1.91 13.67 -3.12
CA LYS A 64 0.61 14.11 -3.66
C LYS A 64 -0.15 13.02 -4.40
N VAL A 65 0.56 12.20 -5.18
CA VAL A 65 -0.03 11.08 -5.93
C VAL A 65 -0.35 9.89 -5.01
N ALA A 66 0.52 9.59 -4.04
CA ALA A 66 0.36 8.43 -3.16
C ALA A 66 -0.66 8.66 -2.02
N SER A 67 -0.82 9.88 -1.52
CA SER A 67 -1.66 10.16 -0.34
C SER A 67 -3.12 9.71 -0.48
N PRO A 68 -3.84 9.99 -1.60
CA PRO A 68 -5.21 9.51 -1.74
C PRO A 68 -5.32 7.98 -1.70
N PHE A 69 -4.33 7.28 -2.27
CA PHE A 69 -4.27 5.82 -2.20
C PHE A 69 -3.97 5.35 -0.78
N ALA A 70 -3.04 6.00 -0.07
CA ALA A 70 -2.74 5.69 1.33
C ALA A 70 -3.95 5.89 2.25
N ASP A 71 -4.77 6.93 2.01
CA ASP A 71 -6.00 7.17 2.77
C ASP A 71 -7.08 6.14 2.45
N PHE A 72 -7.22 5.75 1.18
CA PHE A 72 -8.05 4.61 0.78
C PHE A 72 -7.64 3.33 1.50
N GLU A 73 -6.34 3.02 1.53
CA GLU A 73 -5.82 1.83 2.20
C GLU A 73 -6.12 1.87 3.71
N LYS A 74 -5.86 2.99 4.38
CA LYS A 74 -6.18 3.13 5.82
C LYS A 74 -7.68 2.96 6.11
N ALA A 75 -8.55 3.51 5.26
CA ALA A 75 -10.00 3.42 5.43
C ALA A 75 -10.51 1.96 5.37
N GLY A 76 -9.83 1.09 4.62
CA GLY A 76 -10.14 -0.33 4.55
C GLY A 76 -10.09 -1.05 5.91
N ARG A 77 -9.25 -0.58 6.85
CA ARG A 77 -9.15 -1.19 8.19
C ARG A 77 -10.46 -1.10 8.96
N ALA A 78 -11.06 0.10 8.98
CA ALA A 78 -12.36 0.31 9.63
C ALA A 78 -13.46 -0.54 8.97
N LYS A 79 -13.41 -0.69 7.64
CA LYS A 79 -14.33 -1.55 6.90
C LYS A 79 -14.17 -3.03 7.28
N MET A 80 -12.93 -3.52 7.40
CA MET A 80 -12.67 -4.91 7.81
C MET A 80 -13.12 -5.20 9.25
N LEU A 81 -12.88 -4.26 10.18
CA LEU A 81 -13.36 -4.36 11.55
C LEU A 81 -14.89 -4.45 11.66
N ALA A 82 -15.61 -3.80 10.74
CA ALA A 82 -17.07 -3.83 10.69
C ALA A 82 -17.63 -5.01 9.87
N ALA A 83 -16.78 -5.75 9.15
CA ALA A 83 -17.23 -6.81 8.24
C ALA A 83 -17.64 -8.06 9.02
N SER A 84 -18.84 -8.58 8.74
CA SER A 84 -19.32 -9.82 9.34
C SER A 84 -18.50 -11.01 8.87
N GLY A 85 -18.15 -11.92 9.79
CA GLY A 85 -17.43 -13.15 9.45
C GLY A 85 -15.91 -13.00 9.37
N HIS A 86 -15.37 -11.80 9.64
CA HIS A 86 -13.94 -11.54 9.71
C HIS A 86 -13.47 -11.38 11.16
N GLU A 87 -12.30 -11.92 11.45
CA GLU A 87 -11.63 -11.75 12.74
C GLU A 87 -10.38 -10.89 12.54
N VAL A 88 -10.41 -9.69 13.12
CA VAL A 88 -9.30 -8.75 13.13
C VAL A 88 -8.73 -8.72 14.54
N TYR A 89 -7.45 -9.06 14.70
CA TYR A 89 -6.84 -9.21 16.02
C TYR A 89 -5.46 -8.53 16.10
N PRO A 90 -5.14 -7.86 17.22
CA PRO A 90 -3.79 -7.39 17.47
C PRO A 90 -2.88 -8.54 17.90
N LEU A 91 -1.57 -8.34 17.81
CA LEU A 91 -0.60 -9.19 18.50
C LEU A 91 -0.39 -8.72 19.94
N THR A 92 -0.11 -9.65 20.85
CA THR A 92 0.38 -9.30 22.19
C THR A 92 1.77 -8.66 22.09
N PRO A 93 2.22 -7.92 23.14
CA PRO A 93 3.57 -7.36 23.16
C PRO A 93 4.67 -8.40 22.92
N ASP A 94 4.56 -9.58 23.57
CA ASP A 94 5.53 -10.68 23.41
C ASP A 94 5.52 -11.25 21.99
N GLN A 95 4.34 -11.40 21.38
CA GLN A 95 4.23 -11.83 19.99
C GLN A 95 4.83 -10.80 19.04
N LEU A 96 4.53 -9.51 19.22
CA LEU A 96 5.11 -8.44 18.40
C LEU A 96 6.63 -8.38 18.55
N GLN A 97 7.16 -8.61 19.75
CA GLN A 97 8.60 -8.68 19.99
C GLN A 97 9.22 -9.88 19.26
N ALA A 98 8.56 -11.05 19.28
CA ALA A 98 9.02 -12.21 18.53
C ALA A 98 9.07 -11.94 17.01
N TRP A 99 8.08 -11.22 16.46
CA TRP A 99 8.08 -10.80 15.05
C TRP A 99 9.22 -9.84 14.68
N LYS A 100 9.69 -9.00 15.62
CA LYS A 100 10.79 -8.04 15.37
C LYS A 100 12.19 -8.63 15.57
N ALA A 101 12.29 -9.80 16.21
CA ALA A 101 13.57 -10.45 16.52
C ALA A 101 14.14 -11.26 15.34
N VAL A 102 13.36 -11.39 14.26
CA VAL A 102 13.72 -11.98 12.96
C VAL A 102 13.81 -10.87 11.92
#